data_AF-A0A534XW97-F1
#
_entry.id   AF-A0A534XW97-F1
#
_cell.length_a   1.000
_cell.length_b   1.000
_cell.length_c   1.000
_cell.angle_alpha   90.00
_cell.angle_beta   90.00
_cell.angle_gamma   90.00
#
_symmetry.space_group_name_H-M   'P 1'
#
loop_
_entity.id
_entity.type
_entity.pdbx_description
1 polymer ?
#
loop_
_entity_poly.entity_id
_entity_poly.type
_entity_poly.pdbx_seq_one_letter_code
_entity_poly.pdbx_strand_id
1 'polypeptide(L)'
;MPDGEEIWWSLEPRVSSALIAKEVGALLQERALPFLARFESEDALLRELEAGDALPGFSAMRERCRAVLLAKRGRKAEAGKVLAALVEANSAEGLEGFRESVNQLARRLGV
;
A
#
# COMPACT_ATOMS: atom_id res chain seq x y z
N MET A 1 -7.08 10.22 4.84
CA MET A 1 -5.96 10.59 5.74
C MET A 1 -6.50 10.84 7.15
N PRO A 2 -5.66 10.88 8.21
CA PRO A 2 -6.11 11.11 9.59
C PRO A 2 -6.95 12.39 9.80
N ASP A 3 -6.82 13.38 8.91
CA ASP A 3 -7.52 14.66 8.99
C ASP A 3 -8.77 14.74 8.09
N GLY A 4 -9.10 13.65 7.38
CA GLY A 4 -10.23 13.60 6.46
C GLY A 4 -10.03 14.28 5.10
N GLU A 5 -9.10 15.23 4.97
CA GLU A 5 -8.87 15.96 3.72
C GLU A 5 -7.71 15.40 2.90
N GLU A 6 -7.92 15.31 1.58
CA GLU A 6 -6.88 14.95 0.62
C GLU A 6 -6.03 16.18 0.30
N ILE A 7 -4.71 16.05 0.43
CA ILE A 7 -3.77 17.09 0.03
C ILE A 7 -3.40 16.87 -1.43
N TRP A 8 -3.71 17.85 -2.29
CA TRP A 8 -3.41 17.84 -3.70
C TRP A 8 -2.37 18.92 -4.03
N TRP A 9 -1.28 18.52 -4.69
CA TRP A 9 -0.27 19.45 -5.20
C TRP A 9 -0.41 19.63 -6.70
N SER A 10 -0.30 20.87 -7.20
CA SER A 10 -0.20 21.15 -8.63
C SER A 10 1.23 20.91 -9.11
N LEU A 11 1.38 20.31 -10.29
CA LEU A 11 2.66 20.13 -10.98
C LEU A 11 2.83 21.12 -12.15
N GLU A 12 2.15 22.27 -12.09
CA GLU A 12 2.29 23.32 -13.09
C GLU A 12 3.75 23.83 -13.19
N PRO A 13 4.16 24.38 -14.35
CA PRO A 13 5.55 24.80 -14.60
C PRO A 13 6.12 25.81 -13.60
N ARG A 14 5.26 26.51 -12.85
CA ARG A 14 5.65 27.52 -11.85
C ARG A 14 5.72 26.98 -10.42
N VAL A 15 5.30 25.74 -10.19
CA VAL A 15 5.34 25.11 -8.88
C VAL A 15 6.70 24.45 -8.68
N SER A 16 7.35 24.81 -7.58
CA SER A 16 8.65 24.23 -7.24
C SER A 16 8.49 22.82 -6.71
N SER A 17 9.02 21.84 -7.45
CA SER A 17 9.10 20.45 -7.00
C SER A 17 9.90 20.31 -5.70
N ALA A 18 10.86 21.21 -5.44
CA ALA A 18 11.62 21.22 -4.20
C ALA A 18 10.75 21.64 -2.99
N LEU A 19 9.79 22.55 -3.19
CA LEU A 19 8.83 22.90 -2.12
C LEU A 19 7.87 21.75 -1.85
N ILE A 20 7.32 21.12 -2.88
CA ILE A 20 6.47 19.93 -2.75
C ILE A 20 7.23 18.82 -2.02
N ALA A 21 8.47 18.52 -2.43
CA ALA A 21 9.29 17.48 -1.80
C ALA A 21 9.55 17.77 -0.31
N LYS A 22 9.76 19.05 0.05
CA LYS A 22 9.93 19.46 1.45
C LYS A 22 8.66 19.23 2.26
N GLU A 23 7.49 19.59 1.74
CA GLU A 23 6.19 19.37 2.39
C GLU A 23 5.87 17.89 2.55
N VAL A 24 6.06 17.10 1.49
CA VAL A 24 5.91 15.63 1.55
C VAL A 24 6.86 15.04 2.58
N GLY A 25 8.10 15.50 2.62
CA GLY A 25 9.09 15.09 3.63
C GLY A 25 8.62 15.36 5.06
N ALA A 26 8.09 16.56 5.33
CA ALA A 26 7.53 16.92 6.63
C ALA A 26 6.34 16.03 7.00
N LEU A 27 5.39 15.82 6.08
CA LEU A 27 4.23 14.94 6.30
C LEU A 27 4.64 13.49 6.59
N LEU A 28 5.66 12.98 5.89
CA LEU A 28 6.21 11.65 6.17
C LEU A 28 6.80 11.59 7.58
N GLN A 29 7.61 12.58 7.98
CA GLN A 29 8.23 12.63 9.29
C GLN A 29 7.23 12.79 10.44
N GLU A 30 6.21 13.63 10.27
CA GLU A 30 5.23 13.93 11.31
C GLU A 30 4.17 12.85 11.46
N ARG A 31 3.85 12.12 10.38
CA ARG A 31 2.65 11.26 10.35
C ARG A 31 2.97 9.82 9.98
N ALA A 32 3.66 9.60 8.86
CA ALA A 32 3.89 8.25 8.35
C ALA A 32 4.93 7.49 9.17
N LEU A 33 6.07 8.11 9.48
CA LEU A 33 7.16 7.47 10.21
C LEU A 33 6.75 7.08 11.65
N PRO A 34 6.04 7.91 12.44
CA PRO A 34 5.58 7.51 13.77
C PRO A 34 4.62 6.32 13.72
N PHE A 35 3.73 6.27 12.72
CA PHE A 35 2.87 5.11 12.51
C PHE A 35 3.68 3.85 12.20
N LEU A 36 4.68 3.94 11.31
CA LEU A 36 5.52 2.81 10.95
C LEU A 36 6.42 2.36 12.12
N ALA A 37 6.85 3.28 12.98
CA ALA A 37 7.69 3.01 14.14
C ALA A 37 7.01 2.12 15.18
N ARG A 38 5.68 2.00 15.17
CA ARG A 38 4.95 1.07 16.06
C ARG A 38 5.19 -0.41 15.72
N PHE A 39 5.71 -0.70 14.53
CA PHE A 39 6.04 -2.06 14.10
C PHE A 39 7.55 -2.27 14.21
N GLU A 40 7.97 -3.16 15.11
CA GLU A 40 9.38 -3.47 15.35
C GLU A 40 10.04 -4.23 14.19
N SER A 41 9.25 -4.83 13.30
CA SER A 41 9.73 -5.58 12.14
C SER A 41 8.65 -5.73 11.06
N GLU A 42 9.07 -6.17 9.88
CA GLU A 42 8.16 -6.60 8.81
C GLU A 42 7.22 -7.74 9.27
N ASP A 43 7.64 -8.59 10.20
CA ASP A 43 6.79 -9.66 10.74
C ASP A 43 5.71 -9.13 11.68
N ALA A 44 6.03 -8.09 12.46
CA ALA A 44 5.03 -7.42 13.29
C ALA A 44 3.95 -6.76 12.40
N LEU A 45 4.37 -6.10 11.32
CA LEU A 45 3.44 -5.53 10.34
C LEU A 45 2.60 -6.61 9.65
N LEU A 46 3.21 -7.74 9.26
CA LEU A 46 2.47 -8.84 8.64
C LEU A 46 1.40 -9.41 9.57
N ARG A 47 1.70 -9.63 10.86
CA ARG A 47 0.73 -10.13 11.83
C ARG A 47 -0.47 -9.20 11.97
N GLU A 48 -0.24 -7.89 12.00
CA GLU A 48 -1.29 -6.89 12.10
C GLU A 48 -2.16 -6.85 10.83
N LEU A 49 -1.55 -6.97 9.65
CA LEU A 49 -2.26 -7.12 8.39
C LEU A 49 -3.08 -8.41 8.32
N GLU A 50 -2.61 -9.50 8.95
CA GLU A 50 -3.31 -10.78 9.03
C GLU A 50 -4.42 -10.81 10.08
N ALA A 51 -4.27 -10.05 11.18
CA ALA A 51 -5.28 -9.91 12.22
C ALA A 51 -6.55 -9.22 11.70
N GLY A 52 -6.46 -8.50 10.57
CA GLY A 52 -7.57 -7.77 9.99
C GLY A 52 -7.91 -6.49 10.76
N ASP A 53 -6.99 -6.03 11.63
CA ASP A 53 -7.16 -4.76 12.33
C ASP A 53 -7.30 -3.62 11.33
N ALA A 54 -8.15 -2.65 11.67
CA ALA A 54 -8.45 -1.51 10.81
C ALA A 54 -7.25 -0.55 10.75
N LEU A 55 -6.23 -0.91 9.97
CA LEU A 55 -5.10 -0.03 9.69
C LEU A 55 -5.53 1.10 8.75
N PRO A 56 -5.03 2.33 8.95
CA PRO A 56 -5.34 3.44 8.06
C PRO A 56 -4.91 3.15 6.62
N GLY A 57 -5.60 3.79 5.66
CA GLY A 57 -5.29 3.71 4.24
C GLY A 57 -6.28 2.87 3.42
N PHE A 58 -5.98 2.72 2.12
CA PHE A 58 -6.80 1.96 1.19
C PHE A 58 -6.62 0.46 1.41
N SER A 59 -7.74 -0.27 1.55
CA SER A 59 -7.75 -1.74 1.74
C SER A 59 -6.93 -2.47 0.68
N ALA A 60 -7.06 -2.07 -0.59
CA ALA A 60 -6.32 -2.67 -1.68
C ALA A 60 -4.79 -2.53 -1.53
N MET A 61 -4.31 -1.41 -0.97
CA MET A 61 -2.87 -1.25 -0.71
C MET A 61 -2.41 -2.14 0.44
N ARG A 62 -3.23 -2.30 1.49
CA ARG A 62 -2.93 -3.20 2.61
C ARG A 62 -2.78 -4.64 2.16
N GLU A 63 -3.70 -5.14 1.32
CA GLU A 63 -3.61 -6.50 0.79
C GLU A 63 -2.39 -6.69 -0.13
N ARG A 64 -2.02 -5.68 -0.92
CA ARG A 64 -0.77 -5.72 -1.71
C ARG A 64 0.47 -5.80 -0.81
N CYS A 65 0.53 -4.98 0.25
CA CYS A 65 1.62 -5.05 1.23
C CYS A 65 1.68 -6.43 1.90
N ARG A 66 0.53 -6.97 2.31
CA ARG A 66 0.43 -8.32 2.89
C ARG A 66 0.97 -9.38 1.94
N ALA A 67 0.56 -9.36 0.67
CA ALA A 67 1.05 -10.30 -0.33
C ALA A 67 2.58 -10.23 -0.53
N VAL A 68 3.15 -9.01 -0.55
CA VAL A 68 4.60 -8.81 -0.64
C VAL A 68 5.32 -9.42 0.57
N LEU A 69 4.85 -9.15 1.78
CA LEU A 69 5.44 -9.67 3.02
C LEU A 69 5.35 -11.19 3.09
N LEU A 70 4.20 -11.77 2.72
CA LEU A 70 4.02 -13.23 2.60
C LEU A 70 5.03 -13.84 1.62
N ALA A 71 5.16 -13.26 0.43
CA ALA A 71 6.09 -13.75 -0.58
C ALA A 71 7.56 -13.66 -0.13
N LYS A 72 7.96 -12.56 0.54
CA LYS A 72 9.31 -12.41 1.13
C LYS A 72 9.62 -13.49 2.18
N ARG A 73 8.60 -14.02 2.85
CA ARG A 73 8.71 -15.13 3.83
C ARG A 73 8.56 -16.52 3.22
N GLY A 74 8.50 -16.64 1.89
CA GLY A 74 8.34 -17.91 1.20
C GLY A 74 6.90 -18.45 1.20
N ARG A 75 5.94 -17.72 1.78
CA ARG A 75 4.50 -18.07 1.81
C ARG A 75 3.81 -17.70 0.48
N LYS A 76 4.39 -18.15 -0.63
CA LYS A 76 3.98 -17.79 -2.00
C LYS A 76 2.54 -18.18 -2.35
N ALA A 77 2.11 -19.37 -1.92
CA ALA A 77 0.75 -19.83 -2.16
C ALA A 77 -0.30 -18.92 -1.49
N GLU A 78 0.01 -18.41 -0.30
CA GLU A 78 -0.87 -17.51 0.43
C GLU A 78 -0.85 -16.10 -0.17
N ALA A 79 0.33 -15.62 -0.58
CA ALA A 79 0.45 -14.37 -1.33
C ALA A 79 -0.40 -14.40 -2.62
N GLY A 80 -0.34 -15.51 -3.38
CA GLY A 80 -1.17 -15.70 -4.57
C GLY A 80 -2.67 -15.66 -4.28
N LYS A 81 -3.12 -16.31 -3.20
CA LYS A 81 -4.53 -16.26 -2.76
C LYS A 81 -4.98 -14.84 -2.42
N VAL A 82 -4.14 -14.07 -1.71
CA VAL A 82 -4.44 -12.67 -1.37
C VAL A 82 -4.60 -11.82 -2.63
N LEU A 83 -3.69 -11.95 -3.59
CA LEU A 83 -3.76 -11.18 -4.84
C LEU A 83 -4.97 -11.59 -5.71
N ALA A 84 -5.29 -12.88 -5.77
CA ALA A 84 -6.47 -13.37 -6.50
C ALA A 84 -7.76 -12.83 -5.90
N ALA A 85 -7.91 -12.91 -4.56
CA ALA A 85 -9.06 -12.36 -3.86
C ALA A 85 -9.16 -10.83 -4.06
N LEU A 86 -8.02 -10.14 -4.11
CA LEU A 86 -7.99 -8.70 -4.38
C LEU A 86 -8.51 -8.36 -5.79
N VAL A 87 -8.16 -9.13 -6.82
CA VAL A 87 -8.69 -8.95 -8.18
C VAL A 87 -10.19 -9.23 -8.22
N GLU A 88 -10.64 -10.29 -7.55
CA GLU A 88 -12.05 -10.69 -7.53
C GLU A 88 -12.93 -9.62 -6.86
N ALA A 89 -12.52 -9.14 -5.68
CA ALA A 89 -13.23 -8.10 -4.94
C ALA A 89 -13.37 -6.77 -5.70
N ASN A 90 -12.48 -6.50 -6.66
CA ASN A 90 -12.47 -5.27 -7.46
C ASN A 90 -12.85 -5.53 -8.93
N SER A 91 -13.44 -6.68 -9.23
CA SER A 91 -13.75 -7.11 -10.60
C SER A 91 -14.91 -6.35 -11.24
N ALA A 92 -15.80 -5.78 -10.44
CA ALA A 92 -17.00 -5.07 -10.89
C ALA A 92 -16.75 -3.61 -11.32
N GLU A 93 -15.62 -3.00 -10.95
CA GLU A 93 -15.42 -1.54 -11.05
C GLU A 93 -14.81 -1.04 -12.37
N GLY A 94 -14.74 -1.85 -13.43
CA GLY A 94 -14.13 -1.40 -14.70
C GLY A 94 -12.65 -1.02 -14.57
N LEU A 95 -11.98 -1.51 -13.52
CA LEU A 95 -10.60 -1.18 -13.19
C LEU A 95 -9.61 -2.10 -13.91
N GLU A 96 -9.60 -2.10 -15.25
CA GLU A 96 -8.63 -2.91 -16.02
C GLU A 96 -7.19 -2.60 -15.62
N GLY A 97 -6.85 -1.31 -15.41
CA GLY A 97 -5.53 -0.89 -14.93
C GLY A 97 -5.21 -1.39 -13.51
N PHE A 98 -6.21 -1.52 -12.63
CA PHE A 98 -6.01 -2.12 -11.31
C PHE A 98 -5.65 -3.60 -11.43
N ARG A 99 -6.44 -4.36 -12.19
CA ARG A 99 -6.18 -5.79 -12.42
C ARG A 99 -4.81 -6.01 -13.02
N GLU A 100 -4.44 -5.21 -14.01
CA GLU A 100 -3.10 -5.29 -14.62
C GLU A 100 -2.00 -5.03 -13.57
N SER A 101 -2.14 -3.98 -12.75
CA SER A 101 -1.15 -3.67 -11.72
C SER A 101 -1.00 -4.79 -10.67
N VAL A 102 -2.10 -5.48 -10.31
CA VAL A 102 -2.06 -6.64 -9.40
C VAL A 102 -1.39 -7.84 -10.06
N ASN A 103 -1.68 -8.10 -11.35
CA ASN A 103 -1.04 -9.18 -12.10
C ASN A 103 0.46 -8.93 -12.30
N GLN A 104 0.87 -7.69 -12.55
CA GLN A 104 2.29 -7.32 -12.63
C GLN A 104 2.99 -7.55 -11.27
N LEU A 105 2.32 -7.23 -10.15
CA LEU A 105 2.84 -7.53 -8.82
C LEU A 105 2.98 -9.05 -8.59
N ALA A 106 1.96 -9.85 -8.92
CA ALA A 106 2.00 -11.31 -8.79
C ALA A 106 3.21 -11.91 -9.53
N ARG A 107 3.42 -11.48 -10.79
CA ARG A 107 4.58 -11.89 -11.60
C ARG A 107 5.91 -11.54 -10.92
N ARG A 108 6.05 -10.33 -10.36
CA ARG A 108 7.27 -9.91 -9.65
C ARG A 108 7.53 -10.72 -8.38
N LEU A 109 6.49 -11.17 -7.70
CA LEU A 109 6.58 -12.04 -6.52
C LEU A 109 6.79 -13.52 -6.90
N GLY A 110 6.61 -13.86 -8.18
CA GLY A 110 6.67 -15.23 -8.69
C GLY A 110 5.58 -16.10 -8.07
N VAL A 111 4.35 -15.56 -8.03
CA VAL A 111 3.11 -16.21 -7.58
C VAL A 111 2.03 -16.14 -8.64
#